data_AF-Q26AZ0-F1
#
_entry.id   AF-Q26AZ0-F1
#
_cell.length_a   1.000
_cell.length_b   1.000
_cell.length_c   1.000
_cell.angle_alpha   90.00
_cell.angle_beta   90.00
_cell.angle_gamma   90.00
#
_symmetry.space_group_name_H-M   'P 1'
#
loop_
_entity.id
_entity.type
_entity.pdbx_description
1 polymer ?
#
loop_
_entity_poly.entity_id
_entity_poly.type
_entity_poly.pdbx_seq_one_letter_code
_entity_poly.pdbx_strand_id
1 'polypeptide(L)'
;MPGTVEGLVYNDLNGNGTQDAGEPGIANVDVTITDSEGNVVTTTTAADGSYSADVVAAGTASVDLDDADLPAGFVQTEGTDPTDVTVVGGTTVTEEDNGFNVPGTVEGLVYNDLNGNGTQDAGEPGIANVDVTITDSEGNVTTTTTAADGSYSADVVAAGTASVDLDDADLPAGFVQTEGTDPTDVTVVGGTTVTEEDNGFNVPDNDDDGIADSIDIDDDNDGILDTVENGGVDPLGDDDNDGILNYQDVTPANDANNDGVVDSFDSDNDGLIDQFDQDADNDGIPDNVEAQTTPGYTAPDGVDSDMNGLDDAYETTPGSGEGITPENTDGTDAPDYLDDDSDNDGVSDRIEGDDLDNNGIADTTELGDTDGDGIDDAFDPANATDPYSDPSGATVTNDPATELNNTDGTDEPDYRDT
;
A
#
# COMPACT_ATOMS: atom_id res chain seq x y z
N MET A 1 10.93 -30.25 -62.65
CA MET A 1 10.39 -31.19 -61.64
C MET A 1 9.78 -30.30 -60.58
N PRO A 2 8.52 -30.51 -60.17
CA PRO A 2 7.94 -29.73 -59.06
C PRO A 2 8.84 -29.87 -57.82
N GLY A 3 8.88 -28.83 -57.00
CA GLY A 3 9.41 -28.92 -55.64
C GLY A 3 8.30 -29.37 -54.68
N THR A 4 8.66 -29.70 -53.45
CA THR A 4 7.70 -30.00 -52.39
C THR A 4 7.93 -29.00 -51.25
N VAL A 5 6.85 -28.41 -50.73
CA VAL A 5 6.87 -27.61 -49.50
C VAL A 5 6.23 -28.45 -48.40
N GLU A 6 6.85 -28.50 -47.23
CA GLU A 6 6.31 -29.12 -46.02
C GLU A 6 6.45 -28.17 -44.84
N GLY A 7 5.61 -28.31 -43.83
CA GLY A 7 5.67 -27.50 -42.62
C GLY A 7 4.82 -28.11 -41.51
N LEU A 8 4.74 -27.38 -40.40
CA LEU A 8 4.12 -27.83 -39.16
C LEU A 8 3.32 -26.69 -38.53
N VAL A 9 2.10 -27.00 -38.11
CA VAL A 9 1.25 -26.12 -37.30
C VAL A 9 0.96 -26.79 -35.97
N TYR A 10 1.25 -26.16 -34.85
CA TYR A 10 1.09 -26.76 -33.51
C TYR A 10 0.52 -25.80 -32.47
N ASN A 11 -0.07 -26.38 -31.44
CA ASN A 11 -0.60 -25.67 -30.28
C ASN A 11 0.52 -25.55 -29.24
N ASP A 12 1.12 -24.38 -29.21
CA ASP A 12 2.11 -23.94 -28.22
C ASP A 12 1.37 -23.72 -26.89
N LEU A 13 1.49 -24.68 -25.98
CA LEU A 13 0.67 -24.68 -24.76
C LEU A 13 1.21 -23.71 -23.72
N ASN A 14 2.51 -23.41 -23.75
CA ASN A 14 3.16 -22.50 -22.82
C ASN A 14 3.42 -21.12 -23.42
N GLY A 15 3.20 -20.94 -24.73
CA GLY A 15 3.36 -19.66 -25.42
C GLY A 15 4.82 -19.23 -25.59
N ASN A 16 5.79 -20.14 -25.46
CA ASN A 16 7.22 -19.81 -25.51
C ASN A 16 7.77 -19.69 -26.94
N GLY A 17 6.95 -19.93 -27.96
CA GLY A 17 7.32 -19.85 -29.36
C GLY A 17 8.28 -20.96 -29.81
N THR A 18 8.21 -22.14 -29.21
CA THR A 18 8.96 -23.34 -29.64
C THR A 18 8.18 -24.60 -29.36
N GLN A 19 8.13 -25.54 -30.32
CA GLN A 19 7.42 -26.80 -30.10
C GLN A 19 8.11 -27.69 -29.05
N ASP A 20 7.47 -27.81 -27.89
CA ASP A 20 7.91 -28.63 -26.77
C ASP A 20 7.32 -30.05 -26.77
N ALA A 21 7.97 -30.92 -25.98
CA ALA A 21 7.51 -32.30 -25.83
C ALA A 21 6.14 -32.37 -25.13
N GLY A 22 5.11 -32.74 -25.87
CA GLY A 22 3.74 -32.88 -25.37
C GLY A 22 2.76 -31.90 -26.02
N GLU A 23 3.26 -30.95 -26.80
CA GLU A 23 2.45 -30.00 -27.54
C GLU A 23 1.87 -30.63 -28.81
N PRO A 24 0.54 -30.61 -28.99
CA PRO A 24 -0.10 -31.28 -30.10
C PRO A 24 -0.06 -30.42 -31.38
N GLY A 25 0.04 -31.08 -32.53
CA GLY A 25 -0.22 -30.41 -33.82
C GLY A 25 -1.68 -29.97 -33.97
N ILE A 26 -1.91 -28.90 -34.73
CA ILE A 26 -3.25 -28.39 -35.05
C ILE A 26 -3.69 -28.97 -36.39
N ALA A 27 -4.74 -29.78 -36.36
CA ALA A 27 -5.24 -30.51 -37.52
C ALA A 27 -6.38 -29.77 -38.23
N ASN A 28 -6.53 -30.04 -39.53
CA ASN A 28 -7.58 -29.49 -40.38
C ASN A 28 -7.48 -27.98 -40.66
N VAL A 29 -6.28 -27.41 -40.60
CA VAL A 29 -6.02 -26.03 -41.04
C VAL A 29 -5.73 -26.06 -42.54
N ASP A 30 -6.53 -25.38 -43.35
CA ASP A 30 -6.26 -25.24 -44.77
C ASP A 30 -5.01 -24.35 -44.99
N VAL A 31 -4.10 -24.80 -45.84
CA VAL A 31 -2.85 -24.13 -46.19
C VAL A 31 -2.87 -23.81 -47.68
N THR A 32 -2.74 -22.53 -48.01
CA THR A 32 -2.70 -22.03 -49.39
C THR A 32 -1.25 -21.68 -49.76
N ILE A 33 -0.74 -22.33 -50.81
CA ILE A 33 0.60 -22.05 -51.33
C ILE A 33 0.49 -21.45 -52.73
N THR A 34 0.95 -20.21 -52.89
CA THR A 34 0.96 -19.48 -54.16
C THR A 34 2.39 -19.38 -54.69
N ASP A 35 2.66 -20.03 -55.83
CA ASP A 35 4.00 -20.03 -56.44
C ASP A 35 4.34 -18.74 -57.20
N SER A 36 5.61 -18.60 -57.58
CA SER A 36 6.13 -17.43 -58.31
C SER A 36 5.46 -17.14 -59.67
N GLU A 37 4.73 -18.10 -60.24
CA GLU A 37 3.97 -17.94 -61.48
C GLU A 37 2.49 -17.63 -61.21
N GLY A 38 2.08 -17.58 -59.93
CA GLY A 38 0.72 -17.35 -59.46
C GLY A 38 -0.15 -18.60 -59.46
N ASN A 39 0.43 -19.80 -59.56
CA ASN A 39 -0.33 -21.03 -59.40
C ASN A 39 -0.57 -21.29 -57.92
N VAL A 40 -1.80 -21.69 -57.59
CA VAL A 40 -2.21 -21.99 -56.21
C VAL A 40 -2.35 -23.50 -56.04
N VAL A 41 -1.77 -24.02 -54.97
CA VAL A 41 -2.05 -25.35 -54.44
C VAL A 41 -2.54 -25.22 -53.00
N THR A 42 -3.55 -26.00 -52.63
CA THR A 42 -4.02 -26.08 -51.25
C THR A 42 -3.74 -27.47 -50.68
N THR A 43 -3.46 -27.52 -49.40
CA THR A 43 -3.38 -28.74 -48.60
C THR A 43 -3.99 -28.46 -47.24
N THR A 44 -4.10 -29.47 -46.39
CA THR A 44 -4.68 -29.30 -45.05
C THR A 44 -3.77 -30.01 -44.06
N THR A 45 -3.56 -29.42 -42.88
CA THR A 45 -2.75 -30.04 -41.83
C THR A 45 -3.32 -31.38 -41.37
N ALA A 46 -2.43 -32.35 -41.16
CA ALA A 46 -2.75 -33.68 -40.65
C ALA A 46 -3.01 -33.65 -39.13
N ALA A 47 -3.35 -34.81 -38.57
CA ALA A 47 -3.65 -34.96 -37.13
C ALA A 47 -2.48 -34.58 -36.21
N ASP A 48 -1.25 -34.61 -36.72
CA ASP A 48 -0.03 -34.19 -36.03
C ASP A 48 0.42 -32.79 -36.42
N GLY A 49 -0.41 -32.02 -37.11
CA GLY A 49 -0.12 -30.65 -37.53
C GLY A 49 0.72 -30.53 -38.80
N SER A 50 1.26 -31.63 -39.31
CA SER A 50 2.11 -31.61 -40.50
C SER A 50 1.30 -31.37 -41.78
N TYR A 51 1.88 -30.65 -42.74
CA TYR A 51 1.32 -30.52 -44.08
C TYR A 51 2.41 -30.68 -45.14
N SER A 52 2.02 -31.07 -46.35
CA SER A 52 2.93 -31.17 -47.50
C SER A 52 2.19 -31.01 -48.81
N ALA A 53 2.78 -30.29 -49.76
CA ALA A 53 2.24 -30.09 -51.10
C ALA A 53 3.32 -29.97 -52.17
N ASP A 54 3.04 -30.50 -53.37
CA ASP A 54 3.89 -30.33 -54.54
C ASP A 54 3.63 -28.95 -55.19
N VAL A 55 4.68 -28.14 -55.32
CA VAL A 55 4.65 -26.81 -55.93
C VAL A 55 5.28 -26.86 -57.32
N VAL A 56 4.51 -26.42 -58.32
CA VAL A 56 4.81 -26.65 -59.74
C VAL A 56 5.98 -25.79 -60.24
N ALA A 57 5.96 -24.49 -59.96
CA ALA A 57 7.04 -23.59 -60.33
C ALA A 57 8.11 -23.52 -59.21
N ALA A 58 9.37 -23.59 -59.60
CA ALA A 58 10.48 -23.26 -58.70
C ALA A 58 10.64 -21.74 -58.62
N GLY A 59 10.98 -21.21 -57.45
CA GLY A 59 10.98 -19.78 -57.16
C GLY A 59 10.41 -19.51 -55.78
N THR A 60 10.20 -18.24 -55.44
CA THR A 60 9.51 -17.85 -54.21
C THR A 60 8.06 -18.34 -54.26
N ALA A 61 7.58 -18.94 -53.18
CA ALA A 61 6.18 -19.27 -52.96
C ALA A 61 5.76 -18.73 -51.61
N SER A 62 4.57 -18.12 -51.55
CA SER A 62 3.94 -17.67 -50.31
C SER A 62 3.08 -18.82 -49.77
N VAL A 63 3.26 -19.13 -48.50
CA VAL A 63 2.52 -20.10 -47.69
C VAL A 63 1.64 -19.29 -46.73
N ASP A 64 0.34 -19.58 -46.70
CA ASP A 64 -0.68 -18.80 -46.01
C ASP A 64 -1.65 -19.79 -45.33
N LEU A 65 -1.74 -19.78 -44.00
CA LEU A 65 -2.70 -20.60 -43.25
C LEU A 65 -4.07 -19.89 -43.23
N ASP A 66 -5.16 -20.65 -43.33
CA ASP A 66 -6.50 -20.06 -43.17
C ASP A 66 -6.81 -19.85 -41.69
N ASP A 67 -6.67 -18.59 -41.23
CA ASP A 67 -7.03 -18.16 -39.87
C ASP A 67 -8.42 -18.62 -39.42
N ALA A 68 -9.37 -18.82 -40.34
CA ALA A 68 -10.72 -19.26 -40.01
C ALA A 68 -10.79 -20.73 -39.55
N ASP A 69 -9.78 -21.53 -39.86
CA ASP A 69 -9.66 -22.93 -39.43
C ASP A 69 -8.89 -23.07 -38.11
N LEU A 70 -8.19 -22.02 -37.66
CA LEU A 70 -7.58 -21.99 -36.33
C LEU A 70 -8.66 -21.90 -35.23
N PRO A 71 -8.44 -22.52 -34.06
CA PRO A 71 -9.39 -22.35 -32.96
C PRO A 71 -9.49 -20.88 -32.53
N ALA A 72 -10.68 -20.46 -32.12
CA ALA A 72 -10.93 -19.09 -31.71
C ALA A 72 -10.03 -18.67 -30.54
N GLY A 73 -9.44 -17.47 -30.63
CA GLY A 73 -8.55 -16.91 -29.61
C GLY A 73 -7.08 -17.31 -29.76
N PHE A 74 -6.71 -18.06 -30.80
CA PHE A 74 -5.33 -18.40 -31.07
C PHE A 74 -4.55 -17.16 -31.55
N VAL A 75 -3.38 -16.92 -30.95
CA VAL A 75 -2.38 -15.95 -31.40
C VAL A 75 -1.12 -16.70 -31.81
N GLN A 76 -0.41 -16.17 -32.81
CA GLN A 76 0.83 -16.78 -33.30
C GLN A 76 1.98 -16.50 -32.32
N THR A 77 2.70 -17.54 -31.91
CA THR A 77 3.84 -17.49 -30.99
C THR A 77 5.16 -17.91 -31.64
N GLU A 78 5.11 -18.73 -32.69
CA GLU A 78 6.28 -19.06 -33.52
C GLU A 78 5.95 -18.88 -35.01
N GLY A 79 6.95 -18.43 -35.76
CA GLY A 79 6.87 -18.26 -37.21
C GLY A 79 6.21 -16.95 -37.63
N THR A 80 5.94 -16.86 -38.92
CA THR A 80 5.23 -15.76 -39.56
C THR A 80 4.17 -16.31 -40.51
N ASP A 81 2.98 -15.73 -40.49
CA ASP A 81 1.90 -16.15 -41.37
C ASP A 81 1.25 -14.92 -42.03
N PRO A 82 1.26 -14.80 -43.37
CA PRO A 82 1.90 -15.69 -44.36
C PRO A 82 3.44 -15.63 -44.39
N THR A 83 4.09 -16.73 -44.78
CA THR A 83 5.54 -16.86 -44.99
C THR A 83 5.94 -17.06 -46.45
N ASP A 84 7.09 -16.49 -46.85
CA ASP A 84 7.71 -16.76 -48.15
C ASP A 84 8.81 -17.84 -48.05
N VAL A 85 8.68 -18.93 -48.81
CA VAL A 85 9.70 -19.98 -48.97
C VAL A 85 10.30 -19.98 -50.38
N THR A 86 11.56 -20.44 -50.52
CA THR A 86 12.19 -20.61 -51.85
C THR A 86 12.11 -22.05 -52.32
N VAL A 87 11.19 -22.34 -53.24
CA VAL A 87 10.99 -23.67 -53.81
C VAL A 87 12.09 -23.98 -54.83
N VAL A 88 12.81 -25.09 -54.59
CA VAL A 88 13.77 -25.64 -55.54
C VAL A 88 13.17 -26.88 -56.20
N GLY A 89 13.13 -26.88 -57.53
CA GLY A 89 12.50 -27.96 -58.29
C GLY A 89 13.15 -29.32 -58.01
N GLY A 90 12.37 -30.29 -57.57
CA GLY A 90 12.81 -31.65 -57.28
C GLY A 90 13.38 -31.89 -55.89
N THR A 91 13.28 -30.91 -54.99
CA THR A 91 13.66 -31.05 -53.58
C THR A 91 12.47 -30.75 -52.67
N THR A 92 12.56 -31.21 -51.43
CA THR A 92 11.69 -30.77 -50.35
C THR A 92 12.30 -29.55 -49.67
N VAL A 93 11.46 -28.57 -49.38
CA VAL A 93 11.78 -27.36 -48.60
C VAL A 93 10.85 -27.35 -47.41
N THR A 94 11.42 -27.22 -46.22
CA THR A 94 10.66 -27.10 -44.97
C THR A 94 10.44 -25.62 -44.72
N GLU A 95 9.18 -25.24 -44.53
CA GLU A 95 8.75 -23.95 -44.00
C GLU A 95 9.18 -23.84 -42.51
N GLU A 96 9.14 -22.65 -41.94
CA GLU A 96 9.29 -22.50 -40.50
C GLU A 96 8.11 -23.13 -39.75
N ASP A 97 8.32 -23.47 -38.47
CA ASP A 97 7.26 -24.02 -37.65
C ASP A 97 6.30 -22.90 -37.25
N ASN A 98 4.99 -23.19 -37.25
CA ASN A 98 3.95 -22.24 -36.87
C ASN A 98 3.33 -22.66 -35.54
N GLY A 99 3.70 -21.95 -34.48
CA GLY A 99 3.20 -22.14 -33.12
C GLY A 99 2.06 -21.18 -32.83
N PHE A 100 1.01 -21.67 -32.19
CA PHE A 100 -0.11 -20.84 -31.76
C PHE A 100 -0.59 -21.21 -30.35
N ASN A 101 -1.00 -20.20 -29.60
CA ASN A 101 -1.42 -20.29 -28.20
C ASN A 101 -2.75 -19.54 -28.01
N VAL A 102 -3.53 -19.91 -26.99
CA VAL A 102 -4.58 -19.01 -26.47
C VAL A 102 -4.02 -18.30 -25.25
N PRO A 103 -3.85 -16.96 -25.28
CA PRO A 103 -3.34 -16.21 -24.13
C PRO A 103 -4.19 -16.45 -22.88
N GLY A 104 -3.56 -16.39 -21.72
CA GLY A 104 -4.29 -16.17 -20.48
C GLY A 104 -4.67 -14.70 -20.36
N THR A 105 -5.51 -14.36 -19.40
CA THR A 105 -5.84 -12.98 -19.06
C THR A 105 -5.56 -12.77 -17.58
N VAL A 106 -4.84 -11.71 -17.23
CA VAL A 106 -4.72 -11.23 -15.84
C VAL A 106 -5.71 -10.08 -15.68
N GLU A 107 -6.46 -10.07 -14.58
CA GLU A 107 -7.31 -8.97 -14.15
C GLU A 107 -7.08 -8.68 -12.67
N GLY A 108 -7.34 -7.45 -12.24
CA GLY A 108 -7.20 -7.04 -10.84
C GLY A 108 -7.89 -5.72 -10.58
N LEU A 109 -7.70 -5.20 -9.37
CA LEU A 109 -8.39 -4.02 -8.86
C LEU A 109 -7.43 -3.16 -8.02
N VAL A 110 -7.45 -1.86 -8.27
CA VAL A 110 -6.75 -0.86 -7.44
C VAL A 110 -7.79 0.09 -6.86
N TYR A 111 -7.80 0.30 -5.54
CA TYR A 111 -8.82 1.10 -4.87
C TYR A 111 -8.26 1.98 -3.74
N ASN A 112 -9.00 3.05 -3.43
CA ASN A 112 -8.70 3.93 -2.31
C ASN A 112 -9.42 3.38 -1.06
N ASP A 113 -8.63 2.81 -0.17
CA ASP A 113 -9.02 2.27 1.12
C ASP A 113 -9.19 3.42 2.12
N LEU A 114 -10.35 4.04 2.12
CA LEU A 114 -10.57 5.30 2.84
C LEU A 114 -10.42 5.18 4.36
N ASN A 115 -10.47 3.98 4.92
CA ASN A 115 -10.36 3.76 6.37
C ASN A 115 -9.12 2.91 6.74
N GLY A 116 -8.24 2.66 5.78
CA GLY A 116 -6.98 1.94 5.99
C GLY A 116 -7.12 0.49 6.46
N ASN A 117 -8.30 -0.13 6.39
CA ASN A 117 -8.54 -1.43 7.03
C ASN A 117 -8.04 -2.65 6.23
N GLY A 118 -7.47 -2.41 5.04
CA GLY A 118 -6.90 -3.43 4.17
C GLY A 118 -7.96 -4.29 3.47
N THR A 119 -9.19 -3.79 3.30
CA THR A 119 -10.25 -4.45 2.54
C THR A 119 -11.16 -3.47 1.83
N GLN A 120 -11.55 -3.76 0.59
CA GLN A 120 -12.48 -2.87 -0.13
C GLN A 120 -13.91 -2.89 0.45
N ASP A 121 -14.30 -1.80 1.09
CA ASP A 121 -15.61 -1.56 1.67
C ASP A 121 -16.60 -0.82 0.73
N ALA A 122 -17.87 -0.86 1.13
CA ALA A 122 -18.94 -0.22 0.38
C ALA A 122 -18.86 1.32 0.46
N GLY A 123 -18.29 1.95 -0.56
CA GLY A 123 -18.15 3.40 -0.64
C GLY A 123 -16.77 3.83 -1.11
N GLU A 124 -15.81 2.93 -1.00
CA GLU A 124 -14.43 3.13 -1.43
C GLU A 124 -14.31 3.11 -2.95
N PRO A 125 -13.78 4.19 -3.55
CA PRO A 125 -13.67 4.30 -5.00
C PRO A 125 -12.44 3.55 -5.51
N GLY A 126 -12.54 3.00 -6.73
CA GLY A 126 -11.37 2.54 -7.46
C GLY A 126 -10.45 3.69 -7.88
N ILE A 127 -9.14 3.41 -7.97
CA ILE A 127 -8.12 4.38 -8.41
C ILE A 127 -7.89 4.20 -9.90
N ALA A 128 -8.17 5.25 -10.67
CA ALA A 128 -8.14 5.23 -12.12
C ALA A 128 -6.84 5.82 -12.69
N ASN A 129 -6.45 5.34 -13.86
CA ASN A 129 -5.26 5.80 -14.60
C ASN A 129 -3.91 5.41 -13.97
N VAL A 130 -3.86 4.32 -13.20
CA VAL A 130 -2.61 3.70 -12.75
C VAL A 130 -2.12 2.78 -13.85
N ASP A 131 -0.93 3.00 -14.38
CA ASP A 131 -0.31 2.08 -15.32
C ASP A 131 0.10 0.78 -14.61
N VAL A 132 -0.22 -0.36 -15.23
CA VAL A 132 0.05 -1.70 -14.72
C VAL A 132 0.97 -2.41 -15.71
N THR A 133 2.13 -2.85 -15.24
CA THR A 133 3.12 -3.59 -16.01
C THR A 133 3.06 -5.08 -15.65
N ILE A 134 2.82 -5.93 -16.66
CA ILE A 134 2.79 -7.38 -16.49
C ILE A 134 3.94 -7.99 -17.28
N THR A 135 4.89 -8.62 -16.57
CA THR A 135 6.03 -9.33 -17.15
C THR A 135 5.79 -10.84 -17.06
N ASP A 136 5.66 -11.50 -18.21
CA ASP A 136 5.39 -12.94 -18.27
C ASP A 136 6.63 -13.80 -17.99
N SER A 137 6.45 -15.13 -17.95
CA SER A 137 7.52 -16.08 -17.62
C SER A 137 8.67 -16.13 -18.65
N GLU A 138 8.45 -15.61 -19.86
CA GLU A 138 9.46 -15.49 -20.91
C GLU A 138 10.11 -14.08 -20.91
N GLY A 139 9.67 -13.19 -20.01
CA GLY A 139 10.14 -11.81 -19.89
C GLY A 139 9.50 -10.85 -20.89
N ASN A 140 8.39 -11.22 -21.54
CA ASN A 140 7.63 -10.29 -22.36
C ASN A 140 6.81 -9.36 -21.46
N VAL A 141 6.77 -8.08 -21.85
CA VAL A 141 6.10 -7.04 -21.08
C VAL A 141 4.82 -6.62 -21.80
N THR A 142 3.71 -6.63 -21.06
CA THR A 142 2.42 -6.06 -21.46
C THR A 142 2.05 -4.97 -20.47
N THR A 143 1.53 -3.84 -20.96
CA THR A 143 1.02 -2.79 -20.08
C THR A 143 -0.48 -2.59 -20.29
N THR A 144 -1.17 -2.26 -19.20
CA THR A 144 -2.57 -1.82 -19.21
C THR A 144 -2.71 -0.67 -18.21
N THR A 145 -3.90 -0.09 -18.09
CA THR A 145 -4.14 1.03 -17.20
C THR A 145 -5.47 0.80 -16.48
N THR A 146 -5.54 1.12 -15.19
CA THR A 146 -6.78 0.97 -14.41
C THR A 146 -7.91 1.85 -14.94
N ALA A 147 -9.11 1.28 -14.97
CA ALA A 147 -10.34 1.94 -15.39
C ALA A 147 -10.87 2.88 -14.29
N ALA A 148 -11.97 3.57 -14.58
CA ALA A 148 -12.59 4.52 -13.64
C ALA A 148 -13.07 3.90 -12.33
N ASP A 149 -13.28 2.58 -12.31
CA ASP A 149 -13.65 1.79 -11.14
C ASP A 149 -12.46 1.03 -10.55
N GLY A 150 -11.21 1.36 -10.95
CA GLY A 150 -9.99 0.73 -10.45
C GLY A 150 -9.63 -0.59 -11.14
N SER A 151 -10.55 -1.17 -11.93
CA SER A 151 -10.31 -2.47 -12.55
C SER A 151 -9.31 -2.39 -13.70
N TYR A 152 -8.48 -3.41 -13.85
CA TYR A 152 -7.60 -3.55 -15.01
C TYR A 152 -7.67 -4.99 -15.57
N SER A 153 -7.32 -5.13 -16.85
CA SER A 153 -7.25 -6.45 -17.50
C SER A 153 -6.29 -6.42 -18.69
N ALA A 154 -5.50 -7.48 -18.86
CA ALA A 154 -4.59 -7.64 -19.98
C ALA A 154 -4.40 -9.12 -20.35
N ASP A 155 -4.20 -9.39 -21.64
CA ASP A 155 -3.84 -10.72 -22.12
C ASP A 155 -2.34 -10.98 -21.91
N VAL A 156 -2.00 -12.19 -21.46
CA VAL A 156 -0.63 -12.66 -21.22
C VAL A 156 -0.39 -13.91 -22.07
N VAL A 157 0.52 -13.79 -23.04
CA VAL A 157 0.74 -14.81 -24.07
C VAL A 157 1.40 -16.07 -23.49
N ALA A 158 2.52 -15.91 -22.78
CA ALA A 158 3.19 -17.04 -22.16
C ALA A 158 2.48 -17.47 -20.87
N ALA A 159 2.12 -18.76 -20.79
CA ALA A 159 1.56 -19.34 -19.58
C ALA A 159 2.69 -19.67 -18.59
N GLY A 160 2.50 -19.33 -17.32
CA GLY A 160 3.54 -19.45 -16.30
C GLY A 160 3.36 -18.39 -15.21
N THR A 161 4.41 -18.19 -14.42
CA THR A 161 4.45 -17.08 -13.46
C THR A 161 4.61 -15.77 -14.22
N ALA A 162 3.73 -14.80 -13.94
CA ALA A 162 3.84 -13.44 -14.41
C ALA A 162 3.89 -12.50 -13.19
N SER A 163 4.78 -11.52 -13.24
CA SER A 163 4.87 -10.45 -12.23
C SER A 163 4.01 -9.27 -12.70
N VAL A 164 3.15 -8.78 -11.82
CA VAL A 164 2.29 -7.61 -11.96
C VAL A 164 2.86 -6.51 -11.08
N ASP A 165 3.02 -5.32 -11.63
CA ASP A 165 3.73 -4.19 -11.03
C ASP A 165 2.94 -2.91 -11.34
N LEU A 166 2.42 -2.22 -10.32
CA LEU A 166 1.76 -0.93 -10.52
C LEU A 166 2.83 0.18 -10.59
N ASP A 167 2.60 1.21 -11.39
CA ASP A 167 3.49 2.37 -11.39
C ASP A 167 3.15 3.28 -10.20
N ASP A 168 3.94 3.21 -9.13
CA ASP A 168 3.83 4.08 -7.93
C ASP A 168 3.72 5.57 -8.28
N ALA A 169 4.33 6.01 -9.40
CA ALA A 169 4.29 7.41 -9.80
C ALA A 169 2.90 7.88 -10.29
N ASP A 170 2.01 6.94 -10.61
CA ASP A 170 0.63 7.21 -11.00
C ASP A 170 -0.35 7.17 -9.80
N LEU A 171 0.08 6.65 -8.64
CA LEU A 171 -0.68 6.75 -7.40
C LEU A 171 -0.68 8.21 -6.91
N PRO A 172 -1.75 8.66 -6.23
CA PRO A 172 -1.72 9.98 -5.60
C PRO A 172 -0.59 10.06 -4.54
N ALA A 173 -0.01 11.24 -4.37
CA ALA A 173 1.06 11.43 -3.40
C ALA A 173 0.57 11.15 -1.97
N GLY A 174 1.42 10.52 -1.16
CA GLY A 174 1.10 10.12 0.22
C GLY A 174 0.38 8.78 0.34
N PHE A 175 0.09 8.09 -0.77
CA PHE A 175 -0.56 6.79 -0.72
C PHE A 175 0.40 5.72 -0.19
N VAL A 176 -0.03 4.99 0.83
CA VAL A 176 0.63 3.78 1.34
C VAL A 176 -0.26 2.57 1.04
N GLN A 177 0.36 1.40 0.84
CA GLN A 177 -0.38 0.17 0.52
C GLN A 177 -0.98 -0.45 1.78
N THR A 178 -2.29 -0.72 1.75
CA THR A 178 -3.06 -1.29 2.87
C THR A 178 -3.55 -2.71 2.60
N GLU A 179 -3.77 -3.06 1.32
CA GLU A 179 -4.09 -4.44 0.88
C GLU A 179 -3.18 -4.85 -0.30
N GLY A 180 -2.78 -6.12 -0.30
CA GLY A 180 -2.03 -6.73 -1.39
C GLY A 180 -0.52 -6.61 -1.23
N THR A 181 0.19 -6.97 -2.29
CA THR A 181 1.63 -6.72 -2.43
C THR A 181 1.92 -6.14 -3.80
N ASP A 182 2.86 -5.22 -3.88
CA ASP A 182 3.27 -4.63 -5.16
C ASP A 182 4.81 -4.59 -5.26
N PRO A 183 5.43 -5.27 -6.24
CA PRO A 183 4.82 -6.13 -7.27
C PRO A 183 4.37 -7.51 -6.75
N THR A 184 3.40 -8.11 -7.45
CA THR A 184 2.83 -9.44 -7.16
C THR A 184 3.08 -10.47 -8.25
N ASP A 185 3.35 -11.73 -7.88
CA ASP A 185 3.46 -12.86 -8.79
C ASP A 185 2.13 -13.65 -8.91
N VAL A 186 1.58 -13.75 -10.13
CA VAL A 186 0.41 -14.58 -10.45
C VAL A 186 0.76 -15.76 -11.35
N THR A 187 -0.01 -16.86 -11.29
CA THR A 187 0.17 -18.01 -12.21
C THR A 187 -0.86 -17.97 -13.34
N VAL A 188 -0.41 -17.61 -14.54
CA VAL A 188 -1.22 -17.54 -15.75
C VAL A 188 -1.37 -18.93 -16.39
N VAL A 189 -2.60 -19.28 -16.75
CA VAL A 189 -2.90 -20.47 -17.55
C VAL A 189 -3.56 -20.03 -18.86
N GLY A 190 -3.03 -20.48 -20.00
CA GLY A 190 -3.54 -20.13 -21.32
C GLY A 190 -5.04 -20.40 -21.49
N GLY A 191 -5.76 -19.43 -22.04
CA GLY A 191 -7.21 -19.47 -22.27
C GLY A 191 -8.06 -19.34 -21.01
N THR A 192 -7.47 -18.93 -19.87
CA THR A 192 -8.19 -18.67 -18.63
C THR A 192 -7.92 -17.26 -18.12
N THR A 193 -8.85 -16.75 -17.32
CA THR A 193 -8.67 -15.51 -16.56
C THR A 193 -8.17 -15.87 -15.16
N VAL A 194 -7.11 -15.21 -14.73
CA VAL A 194 -6.61 -15.21 -13.35
C VAL A 194 -6.84 -13.82 -12.78
N THR A 195 -7.40 -13.78 -11.57
CA THR A 195 -7.55 -12.55 -10.80
C THR A 195 -6.32 -12.43 -9.91
N GLU A 196 -5.62 -11.32 -10.02
CA GLU A 196 -4.60 -10.86 -9.06
C GLU A 196 -5.28 -10.49 -7.73
N GLU A 197 -4.51 -10.31 -6.66
CA GLU A 197 -5.06 -9.78 -5.40
C GLU A 197 -5.62 -8.36 -5.58
N ASP A 198 -6.46 -7.93 -4.65
CA ASP A 198 -6.92 -6.53 -4.66
C ASP A 198 -5.79 -5.67 -4.06
N ASN A 199 -5.58 -4.48 -4.63
CA ASN A 199 -4.57 -3.53 -4.15
C ASN A 199 -5.28 -2.31 -3.56
N GLY A 200 -5.24 -2.22 -2.23
CA GLY A 200 -5.79 -1.13 -1.44
C GLY A 200 -4.71 -0.13 -1.07
N PHE A 201 -5.05 1.15 -1.16
CA PHE A 201 -4.15 2.23 -0.74
C PHE A 201 -4.92 3.32 -0.01
N ASN A 202 -4.34 3.87 1.05
CA ASN A 202 -4.89 5.02 1.76
C ASN A 202 -3.85 6.16 1.83
N VAL A 203 -4.32 7.36 2.17
CA VAL A 203 -3.44 8.39 2.72
C VAL A 203 -3.62 8.31 4.23
N PRO A 204 -2.58 8.00 5.01
CA PRO A 204 -2.63 8.07 6.46
C PRO A 204 -2.99 9.50 6.91
N ASP A 205 -3.87 9.55 7.89
CA ASP A 205 -4.57 10.71 8.48
C ASP A 205 -5.07 10.18 9.83
N ASN A 206 -4.18 10.16 10.83
CA ASN A 206 -4.36 9.42 12.08
C ASN A 206 -5.49 10.01 12.95
N ASP A 207 -5.57 11.34 12.98
CA ASP A 207 -6.57 12.09 13.73
C ASP A 207 -7.88 12.37 12.96
N ASP A 208 -7.95 11.98 11.68
CA ASP A 208 -9.10 12.17 10.80
C ASP A 208 -9.49 13.66 10.59
N ASP A 209 -8.55 14.59 10.76
CA ASP A 209 -8.78 16.03 10.63
C ASP A 209 -8.86 16.48 9.14
N GLY A 210 -8.38 15.62 8.23
CA GLY A 210 -8.36 15.82 6.78
C GLY A 210 -7.03 16.32 6.22
N ILE A 211 -6.00 16.38 7.05
CA ILE A 211 -4.60 16.62 6.74
C ILE A 211 -3.89 15.28 6.87
N ALA A 212 -2.92 15.02 6.00
CA ALA A 212 -2.28 13.71 5.97
C ALA A 212 -1.06 13.73 6.87
N ASP A 213 -0.78 12.65 7.61
CA ASP A 213 0.33 12.60 8.57
C ASP A 213 1.68 13.05 7.97
N SER A 214 1.89 12.75 6.69
CA SER A 214 3.10 13.17 5.95
C SER A 214 3.31 14.69 5.80
N ILE A 215 2.29 15.50 6.10
CA ILE A 215 2.30 16.97 6.00
C ILE A 215 1.65 17.68 7.19
N ASP A 216 0.95 16.94 8.04
CA ASP A 216 0.58 17.41 9.37
C ASP A 216 1.85 17.73 10.17
N ILE A 217 1.73 18.59 11.17
CA ILE A 217 2.83 18.94 12.08
C ILE A 217 2.51 18.68 13.56
N ASP A 218 1.29 18.20 13.84
CA ASP A 218 0.66 17.97 15.15
C ASP A 218 -0.36 16.83 14.97
N ASP A 219 0.16 15.63 14.66
CA ASP A 219 -0.57 14.45 14.16
C ASP A 219 -1.70 13.92 15.08
N ASP A 220 -1.74 14.36 16.33
CA ASP A 220 -2.74 13.99 17.35
C ASP A 220 -3.52 15.22 17.90
N ASN A 221 -3.29 16.41 17.34
CA ASN A 221 -3.88 17.68 17.76
C ASN A 221 -3.67 18.09 19.23
N ASP A 222 -2.65 17.56 19.91
CA ASP A 222 -2.39 17.92 21.30
C ASP A 222 -1.68 19.28 21.44
N GLY A 223 -1.19 19.83 20.33
CA GLY A 223 -0.52 21.13 20.24
C GLY A 223 0.99 21.08 20.43
N ILE A 224 1.55 19.92 20.75
CA ILE A 224 2.98 19.62 20.70
C ILE A 224 3.29 19.17 19.27
N LEU A 225 4.33 19.74 18.66
CA LEU A 225 4.65 19.36 17.29
C LEU A 225 5.27 17.96 17.25
N ASP A 226 5.04 17.16 16.19
CA ASP A 226 5.70 15.85 16.01
C ASP A 226 7.23 15.96 16.07
N THR A 227 7.76 17.09 15.60
CA THR A 227 9.20 17.36 15.65
C THR A 227 9.75 17.59 17.05
N VAL A 228 8.90 17.94 18.01
CA VAL A 228 9.23 18.12 19.43
C VAL A 228 9.19 16.77 20.14
N GLU A 229 8.14 15.99 19.95
CA GLU A 229 7.90 14.68 20.56
C GLU A 229 9.01 13.70 20.18
N ASN A 230 9.25 13.56 18.87
CA ASN A 230 10.24 12.63 18.34
C ASN A 230 11.69 13.16 18.43
N GLY A 231 11.94 14.25 19.15
CA GLY A 231 13.27 14.87 19.28
C GLY A 231 13.90 15.28 17.94
N GLY A 232 13.06 15.57 16.95
CA GLY A 232 13.42 15.96 15.57
C GLY A 232 13.84 14.81 14.66
N VAL A 233 13.60 13.57 15.07
CA VAL A 233 13.63 12.40 14.19
C VAL A 233 12.23 12.21 13.61
N ASP A 234 12.15 11.78 12.36
CA ASP A 234 10.87 11.56 11.67
C ASP A 234 10.53 10.05 11.77
N PRO A 235 9.54 9.64 12.58
CA PRO A 235 9.17 8.24 12.72
C PRO A 235 8.54 7.67 11.45
N LEU A 236 7.87 8.50 10.66
CA LEU A 236 7.24 8.15 9.37
C LEU A 236 8.25 8.16 8.20
N GLY A 237 9.52 8.45 8.47
CA GLY A 237 10.61 8.34 7.51
C GLY A 237 11.05 6.88 7.25
N ASP A 238 11.87 6.68 6.23
CA ASP A 238 12.58 5.42 5.92
C ASP A 238 14.07 5.75 5.73
N ASP A 239 14.81 5.81 6.84
CA ASP A 239 16.19 6.31 6.87
C ASP A 239 17.19 5.38 6.16
N ASP A 240 16.88 4.09 6.06
CA ASP A 240 17.78 3.08 5.50
C ASP A 240 17.37 2.56 4.10
N ASN A 241 16.21 3.01 3.63
CA ASN A 241 15.61 2.73 2.33
C ASN A 241 15.31 1.25 2.10
N ASP A 242 14.88 0.54 3.14
CA ASP A 242 14.43 -0.84 3.05
C ASP A 242 12.90 -1.00 2.89
N GLY A 243 12.17 0.11 2.95
CA GLY A 243 10.71 0.17 2.80
C GLY A 243 9.92 -0.03 4.09
N ILE A 244 10.59 -0.07 5.25
CA ILE A 244 9.98 -0.10 6.58
C ILE A 244 10.11 1.29 7.20
N LEU A 245 9.04 1.79 7.84
CA LEU A 245 9.08 3.09 8.51
C LEU A 245 9.96 3.05 9.75
N ASN A 246 10.57 4.17 10.12
CA ASN A 246 11.55 4.25 11.21
C ASN A 246 10.98 3.74 12.55
N TYR A 247 9.71 4.03 12.85
CA TYR A 247 9.05 3.51 14.06
C TYR A 247 8.72 2.02 14.00
N GLN A 248 8.67 1.43 12.79
CA GLN A 248 8.42 0.01 12.55
C GLN A 248 9.70 -0.80 12.28
N ASP A 249 10.87 -0.14 12.14
CA ASP A 249 12.18 -0.79 11.94
C ASP A 249 12.71 -1.38 13.26
N VAL A 250 12.00 -2.41 13.71
CA VAL A 250 12.23 -3.05 15.00
C VAL A 250 13.36 -4.08 14.94
N THR A 251 14.18 -4.04 15.98
CA THR A 251 15.20 -5.03 16.30
C THR A 251 15.06 -5.43 17.77
N PRO A 252 15.59 -6.59 18.19
CA PRO A 252 15.57 -6.99 19.61
C PRO A 252 16.34 -6.06 20.56
N ALA A 253 16.90 -4.95 20.08
CA ALA A 253 17.65 -3.97 20.85
C ALA A 253 16.92 -2.63 21.04
N ASN A 254 15.90 -2.33 20.22
CA ASN A 254 15.10 -1.10 20.24
C ASN A 254 13.59 -1.37 20.28
N ASP A 255 13.17 -2.63 20.36
CA ASP A 255 11.80 -3.07 20.61
C ASP A 255 11.88 -4.13 21.73
N ALA A 256 11.75 -3.67 22.98
CA ALA A 256 11.96 -4.50 24.17
C ALA A 256 10.69 -5.28 24.56
N ASN A 257 9.51 -4.71 24.31
CA ASN A 257 8.21 -5.30 24.62
C ASN A 257 7.72 -6.27 23.50
N ASN A 258 8.31 -6.19 22.30
CA ASN A 258 8.03 -6.98 21.10
C ASN A 258 6.61 -6.75 20.57
N ASP A 259 6.15 -5.50 20.56
CA ASP A 259 4.86 -5.08 19.98
C ASP A 259 4.95 -4.70 18.49
N GLY A 260 6.14 -4.37 18.00
CA GLY A 260 6.37 -3.93 16.63
C GLY A 260 6.61 -2.43 16.46
N VAL A 261 6.71 -1.69 17.56
CA VAL A 261 7.08 -0.28 17.62
C VAL A 261 8.47 -0.14 18.25
N VAL A 262 9.22 0.87 17.82
CA VAL A 262 10.53 1.19 18.37
C VAL A 262 10.35 1.98 19.67
N ASP A 263 10.83 1.45 20.81
CA ASP A 263 10.72 2.00 22.19
C ASP A 263 11.20 3.46 22.36
N SER A 264 11.78 4.09 21.33
CA SER A 264 12.21 5.49 21.39
C SER A 264 11.21 6.47 20.79
N PHE A 265 10.09 5.96 20.28
CA PHE A 265 8.97 6.73 19.77
C PHE A 265 7.67 6.37 20.51
N ASP A 266 7.74 5.52 21.53
CA ASP A 266 6.59 4.97 22.27
C ASP A 266 7.03 4.92 23.74
N SER A 267 6.71 6.00 24.45
CA SER A 267 7.27 6.29 25.77
C SER A 267 6.68 5.40 26.87
N ASP A 268 5.38 5.08 26.79
CA ASP A 268 4.69 4.23 27.75
C ASP A 268 4.72 2.71 27.40
N ASN A 269 5.09 2.37 26.15
CA ASN A 269 5.18 1.03 25.57
C ASN A 269 3.82 0.35 25.34
N ASP A 270 2.78 1.10 24.97
CA ASP A 270 1.45 0.59 24.64
C ASP A 270 1.25 0.24 23.15
N GLY A 271 2.18 0.67 22.30
CA GLY A 271 2.22 0.43 20.86
C GLY A 271 1.62 1.54 20.00
N LEU A 272 1.18 2.65 20.59
CA LEU A 272 0.99 3.95 19.96
C LEU A 272 2.31 4.72 20.02
N ILE A 273 2.61 5.54 19.01
CA ILE A 273 3.81 6.39 19.07
C ILE A 273 3.43 7.73 19.65
N ASP A 274 4.36 8.40 20.35
CA ASP A 274 4.13 9.66 21.05
C ASP A 274 3.34 10.66 20.18
N GLN A 275 3.74 10.88 18.91
CA GLN A 275 3.03 11.80 17.98
C GLN A 275 1.59 11.41 17.59
N PHE A 276 1.11 10.24 18.01
CA PHE A 276 -0.25 9.75 17.78
C PHE A 276 -1.00 9.56 19.11
N ASP A 277 -0.41 9.94 20.24
CA ASP A 277 -0.83 9.59 21.59
C ASP A 277 -1.03 10.84 22.45
N GLN A 278 -2.27 11.12 22.87
CA GLN A 278 -2.58 12.31 23.65
C GLN A 278 -2.26 12.18 25.17
N ASP A 279 -1.72 11.04 25.62
CA ASP A 279 -1.30 10.74 27.01
C ASP A 279 -0.06 9.83 26.97
N ALA A 280 1.06 10.34 26.43
CA ALA A 280 2.21 9.55 25.98
C ALA A 280 3.01 8.84 27.10
N ASP A 281 2.76 9.16 28.37
CA ASP A 281 3.27 8.40 29.53
C ASP A 281 2.17 7.62 30.30
N ASN A 282 0.92 7.74 29.86
CA ASN A 282 -0.25 6.96 30.27
C ASN A 282 -0.50 7.02 31.78
N ASP A 283 -0.34 8.22 32.30
CA ASP A 283 -0.51 8.53 33.70
C ASP A 283 -1.96 8.99 34.02
N GLY A 284 -2.71 9.41 32.98
CA GLY A 284 -4.09 9.88 33.04
C GLY A 284 -4.26 11.40 32.99
N ILE A 285 -3.19 12.16 32.78
CA ILE A 285 -3.18 13.60 32.59
C ILE A 285 -2.72 13.88 31.15
N PRO A 286 -3.60 14.37 30.25
CA PRO A 286 -3.26 14.49 28.83
C PRO A 286 -2.11 15.46 28.53
N ASP A 287 -1.34 15.16 27.49
CA ASP A 287 -0.12 15.84 27.06
C ASP A 287 -0.32 17.34 26.83
N ASN A 288 -1.46 17.71 26.22
CA ASN A 288 -1.88 19.09 26.04
C ASN A 288 -1.87 19.90 27.35
N VAL A 289 -2.25 19.26 28.46
CA VAL A 289 -2.31 19.84 29.80
C VAL A 289 -0.91 19.91 30.42
N GLU A 290 -0.14 18.84 30.28
CA GLU A 290 1.18 18.69 30.87
C GLU A 290 2.27 19.49 30.16
N ALA A 291 2.22 19.62 28.84
CA ALA A 291 3.17 20.42 28.11
C ALA A 291 3.06 21.93 28.41
N GLN A 292 2.00 22.39 29.08
CA GLN A 292 1.78 23.79 29.40
C GLN A 292 1.92 24.10 30.89
N THR A 293 2.43 25.28 31.25
CA THR A 293 2.37 25.75 32.65
C THR A 293 0.92 25.93 33.13
N THR A 294 0.60 25.58 34.38
CA THR A 294 -0.76 25.75 34.94
C THR A 294 -1.35 27.16 34.76
N PRO A 295 -0.64 28.28 35.05
CA PRO A 295 -1.20 29.62 34.87
C PRO A 295 -1.25 30.09 33.40
N GLY A 296 -0.52 29.40 32.52
CA GLY A 296 -0.36 29.73 31.10
C GLY A 296 -1.19 28.85 30.16
N TYR A 297 -1.89 27.85 30.70
CA TYR A 297 -2.70 26.90 29.95
C TYR A 297 -3.67 27.61 28.99
N THR A 298 -3.63 27.16 27.74
CA THR A 298 -4.48 27.57 26.63
C THR A 298 -5.15 26.31 26.11
N ALA A 299 -6.47 26.25 26.20
CA ALA A 299 -7.24 25.14 25.63
C ALA A 299 -7.31 25.25 24.10
N PRO A 300 -7.40 24.13 23.38
CA PRO A 300 -7.63 24.12 21.93
C PRO A 300 -9.00 24.77 21.63
N ASP A 301 -9.15 25.32 20.42
CA ASP A 301 -10.43 25.87 19.96
C ASP A 301 -10.98 25.24 18.67
N GLY A 302 -10.24 24.28 18.11
CA GLY A 302 -10.58 23.45 16.95
C GLY A 302 -10.54 24.24 15.65
N VAL A 303 -9.73 25.31 15.59
CA VAL A 303 -9.59 26.15 14.40
C VAL A 303 -8.16 26.07 13.88
N ASP A 304 -7.98 25.33 12.80
CA ASP A 304 -6.82 25.47 11.92
C ASP A 304 -7.22 26.28 10.67
N SER A 305 -6.73 27.51 10.58
CA SER A 305 -7.06 28.40 9.47
C SER A 305 -6.24 28.15 8.20
N ASP A 306 -5.06 27.54 8.30
CA ASP A 306 -4.14 27.36 7.17
C ASP A 306 -3.87 25.91 6.76
N MET A 307 -4.49 24.96 7.46
CA MET A 307 -4.52 23.53 7.12
C MET A 307 -3.12 22.93 7.19
N ASN A 308 -2.48 23.09 8.35
CA ASN A 308 -1.20 22.50 8.70
C ASN A 308 -1.28 21.57 9.92
N GLY A 309 -2.45 21.31 10.48
CA GLY A 309 -2.69 20.38 11.60
C GLY A 309 -2.80 21.11 12.93
N LEU A 310 -1.75 21.86 13.26
CA LEU A 310 -1.70 22.63 14.50
C LEU A 310 -2.83 23.67 14.66
N ASP A 311 -3.54 23.62 15.78
CA ASP A 311 -4.58 24.59 16.16
C ASP A 311 -4.04 26.05 16.21
N ASP A 312 -4.77 27.01 15.62
CA ASP A 312 -4.47 28.45 15.63
C ASP A 312 -4.23 28.98 17.07
N ALA A 313 -4.78 28.31 18.10
CA ALA A 313 -4.60 28.63 19.52
C ALA A 313 -3.13 28.54 19.98
N TYR A 314 -2.35 27.66 19.36
CA TYR A 314 -0.94 27.42 19.66
C TYR A 314 0.01 28.21 18.76
N GLU A 315 -0.54 29.07 17.91
CA GLU A 315 0.22 29.88 16.98
C GLU A 315 0.14 31.38 17.26
N THR A 316 1.26 32.07 17.02
CA THR A 316 1.23 33.54 17.08
C THR A 316 0.54 34.16 15.86
N THR A 317 0.51 33.46 14.73
CA THR A 317 -0.21 33.81 13.50
C THR A 317 -0.40 32.54 12.68
N PRO A 318 -1.61 32.24 12.16
CA PRO A 318 -1.87 31.04 11.37
C PRO A 318 -0.75 30.70 10.37
N GLY A 319 -0.11 29.55 10.58
CA GLY A 319 0.98 28.99 9.79
C GLY A 319 2.39 29.37 10.23
N SER A 320 2.57 29.75 11.49
CA SER A 320 3.89 30.00 12.06
C SER A 320 4.54 28.76 12.69
N GLY A 321 3.75 27.73 13.01
CA GLY A 321 4.19 26.41 13.48
C GLY A 321 5.06 26.51 14.72
N GLU A 322 4.61 27.24 15.74
CA GLU A 322 5.36 27.32 17.00
C GLU A 322 5.04 26.19 17.96
N GLY A 323 3.78 25.77 18.02
CA GLY A 323 3.27 24.79 18.97
C GLY A 323 3.43 25.20 20.43
N ILE A 324 3.11 24.27 21.30
CA ILE A 324 3.42 24.31 22.73
C ILE A 324 4.94 24.10 22.89
N THR A 325 5.53 24.81 23.85
CA THR A 325 6.88 24.51 24.32
C THR A 325 6.73 23.71 25.61
N PRO A 326 7.01 22.40 25.62
CA PRO A 326 6.78 21.56 26.78
C PRO A 326 7.43 22.11 28.06
N GLU A 327 6.64 22.14 29.13
CA GLU A 327 7.13 22.43 30.47
C GLU A 327 7.96 21.25 31.00
N ASN A 328 8.88 21.57 31.90
CA ASN A 328 9.66 20.59 32.64
C ASN A 328 9.80 21.15 34.05
N THR A 329 8.94 20.68 34.95
CA THR A 329 8.67 21.27 36.26
C THR A 329 9.90 21.21 37.16
N ASP A 330 10.61 20.09 37.17
CA ASP A 330 11.79 19.89 38.02
C ASP A 330 13.12 20.38 37.39
N GLY A 331 13.17 20.46 36.06
CA GLY A 331 14.31 20.82 35.22
C GLY A 331 15.40 19.74 35.07
N THR A 332 15.14 18.45 35.31
CA THR A 332 16.19 17.41 35.40
C THR A 332 16.08 16.22 34.43
N ASP A 333 14.88 15.75 34.14
CA ASP A 333 14.55 14.58 33.30
C ASP A 333 13.68 14.96 32.10
N ALA A 334 12.66 14.17 31.77
CA ALA A 334 11.85 14.37 30.58
C ALA A 334 10.96 15.62 30.78
N PRO A 335 10.43 16.23 29.71
CA PRO A 335 9.33 17.18 29.88
C PRO A 335 8.13 16.50 30.54
N ASP A 336 7.26 17.29 31.17
CA ASP A 336 6.19 16.77 32.03
C ASP A 336 5.31 15.70 31.32
N TYR A 337 4.91 15.93 30.06
CA TYR A 337 4.10 14.96 29.26
C TYR A 337 4.76 13.59 28.98
N LEU A 338 6.01 13.39 29.40
CA LEU A 338 6.76 12.14 29.23
C LEU A 338 7.38 11.66 30.57
N ASP A 339 7.00 12.28 31.68
CA ASP A 339 7.65 12.10 32.98
C ASP A 339 6.66 11.64 34.06
N ASP A 340 6.69 10.32 34.36
CA ASP A 340 5.92 9.66 35.43
C ASP A 340 5.91 10.37 36.83
N ASP A 341 6.81 11.32 37.10
CA ASP A 341 7.02 12.04 38.38
C ASP A 341 7.55 13.48 38.08
N SER A 342 6.71 14.32 37.46
CA SER A 342 7.04 15.66 36.92
C SER A 342 7.76 16.59 37.89
N ASP A 343 7.46 16.51 39.19
CA ASP A 343 8.07 17.36 40.22
C ASP A 343 9.21 16.67 41.01
N ASN A 344 9.41 15.39 40.73
CA ASN A 344 10.47 14.53 41.24
C ASN A 344 10.45 14.41 42.79
N ASP A 345 9.27 14.44 43.40
CA ASP A 345 9.06 14.27 44.85
C ASP A 345 9.04 12.78 45.30
N GLY A 346 8.84 11.87 44.35
CA GLY A 346 8.80 10.42 44.54
C GLY A 346 7.41 9.81 44.68
N VAL A 347 6.36 10.55 44.35
CA VAL A 347 5.00 10.07 44.06
C VAL A 347 4.81 10.19 42.54
N SER A 348 4.13 9.24 41.91
CA SER A 348 3.90 9.32 40.46
C SER A 348 2.73 10.23 40.15
N ASP A 349 2.78 10.88 39.00
CA ASP A 349 1.77 11.86 38.55
C ASP A 349 0.38 11.22 38.47
N ARG A 350 0.29 9.99 37.96
CA ARG A 350 -0.90 9.12 38.06
C ARG A 350 -1.56 9.02 39.43
N ILE A 351 -0.77 9.02 40.51
CA ILE A 351 -1.31 9.00 41.87
C ILE A 351 -1.73 10.40 42.28
N GLU A 352 -0.95 11.42 41.94
CA GLU A 352 -1.19 12.80 42.34
C GLU A 352 -2.38 13.43 41.63
N GLY A 353 -2.55 13.15 40.33
CA GLY A 353 -3.71 13.54 39.52
C GLY A 353 -5.04 13.00 40.06
N ASP A 354 -5.03 11.81 40.67
CA ASP A 354 -6.25 11.03 40.95
C ASP A 354 -6.48 10.58 42.41
N ASP A 355 -5.59 10.81 43.37
CA ASP A 355 -5.78 10.38 44.78
C ASP A 355 -6.46 11.46 45.66
N LEU A 356 -7.73 11.75 45.36
CA LEU A 356 -8.49 12.78 46.09
C LEU A 356 -8.62 12.48 47.59
N ASP A 357 -8.60 11.20 48.00
CA ASP A 357 -8.72 10.81 49.41
C ASP A 357 -7.36 10.64 50.14
N ASN A 358 -6.25 10.83 49.42
CA ASN A 358 -4.87 10.85 49.89
C ASN A 358 -4.48 9.54 50.61
N ASN A 359 -4.87 8.39 50.05
CA ASN A 359 -4.57 7.07 50.63
C ASN A 359 -3.32 6.39 50.03
N GLY A 360 -2.69 6.99 49.03
CA GLY A 360 -1.56 6.51 48.25
C GLY A 360 -1.97 5.54 47.14
N ILE A 361 -3.20 5.65 46.64
CA ILE A 361 -3.75 4.85 45.54
C ILE A 361 -4.69 5.78 44.77
N ALA A 362 -4.47 5.92 43.46
CA ALA A 362 -5.38 6.62 42.55
C ALA A 362 -6.84 6.16 42.72
N ASP A 363 -7.78 7.10 42.77
CA ASP A 363 -9.21 6.80 42.89
C ASP A 363 -9.82 6.30 41.58
N THR A 364 -9.19 6.65 40.45
CA THR A 364 -9.60 6.25 39.10
C THR A 364 -9.03 4.87 38.76
N THR A 365 -9.76 4.12 37.94
CA THR A 365 -9.33 2.81 37.47
C THR A 365 -9.51 2.79 35.97
N GLU A 366 -8.40 2.55 35.26
CA GLU A 366 -8.34 2.36 33.81
C GLU A 366 -9.47 1.44 33.30
N LEU A 367 -10.06 1.85 32.19
CA LEU A 367 -11.12 1.16 31.48
C LEU A 367 -10.66 0.60 30.12
N GLY A 368 -9.43 0.94 29.69
CA GLY A 368 -8.87 0.79 28.35
C GLY A 368 -9.20 1.99 27.47
N ASP A 369 -8.53 2.10 26.33
CA ASP A 369 -8.85 3.05 25.28
C ASP A 369 -9.65 2.34 24.17
N THR A 370 -10.85 2.85 23.86
CA THR A 370 -11.76 2.20 22.90
C THR A 370 -11.65 2.79 21.49
N ASP A 371 -11.23 4.02 21.35
CA ASP A 371 -11.16 4.80 20.11
C ASP A 371 -9.75 5.11 19.64
N GLY A 372 -8.74 4.86 20.46
CA GLY A 372 -7.34 4.81 20.03
C GLY A 372 -6.63 6.16 20.05
N ASP A 373 -7.09 7.12 20.85
CA ASP A 373 -6.47 8.45 20.95
C ASP A 373 -5.38 8.54 22.02
N GLY A 374 -5.11 7.44 22.73
CA GLY A 374 -4.09 7.39 23.80
C GLY A 374 -4.65 7.63 25.20
N ILE A 375 -5.80 8.32 25.32
CA ILE A 375 -6.39 8.64 26.62
C ILE A 375 -7.32 7.50 27.07
N ASP A 376 -7.14 6.99 28.29
CA ASP A 376 -8.03 5.92 28.80
C ASP A 376 -9.50 6.40 28.94
N ASP A 377 -10.46 5.50 28.65
CA ASP A 377 -11.93 5.73 28.75
C ASP A 377 -12.41 6.27 30.12
N ALA A 378 -11.58 6.15 31.16
CA ALA A 378 -11.83 6.71 32.48
C ALA A 378 -11.61 8.24 32.55
N PHE A 379 -10.72 8.77 31.71
CA PHE A 379 -10.32 10.17 31.62
C PHE A 379 -10.96 10.88 30.43
N ASP A 380 -11.09 10.21 29.28
CA ASP A 380 -11.91 10.67 28.16
C ASP A 380 -12.83 9.55 27.60
N PRO A 381 -14.17 9.68 27.68
CA PRO A 381 -15.05 8.65 27.17
C PRO A 381 -15.09 8.60 25.64
N ALA A 382 -14.85 7.40 25.08
CA ALA A 382 -14.71 7.19 23.64
C ALA A 382 -15.69 7.94 22.71
N ASN A 383 -15.10 8.62 21.74
CA ASN A 383 -15.68 9.32 20.61
C ASN A 383 -15.33 8.66 19.27
N ALA A 384 -16.08 7.60 18.94
CA ALA A 384 -15.96 6.88 17.67
C ALA A 384 -16.26 7.67 16.36
N THR A 385 -16.41 9.00 16.42
CA THR A 385 -16.55 9.84 15.22
C THR A 385 -15.43 10.84 15.03
N ASP A 386 -14.64 11.09 16.07
CA ASP A 386 -13.65 12.16 16.16
C ASP A 386 -12.84 11.92 17.45
N PRO A 387 -11.95 10.88 17.48
CA PRO A 387 -11.26 10.46 18.69
C PRO A 387 -10.45 11.61 19.29
N TYR A 388 -9.55 12.19 18.49
CA TYR A 388 -8.62 13.26 18.85
C TYR A 388 -9.24 14.65 19.11
N SER A 389 -10.57 14.74 19.24
CA SER A 389 -11.30 16.03 19.32
C SER A 389 -11.20 16.76 20.66
N ASP A 390 -10.74 16.09 21.72
CA ASP A 390 -10.62 16.65 23.07
C ASP A 390 -9.25 16.30 23.67
N PRO A 391 -8.14 16.86 23.13
CA PRO A 391 -6.77 16.53 23.56
C PRO A 391 -6.46 16.93 25.02
N SER A 392 -7.39 17.57 25.72
CA SER A 392 -7.27 17.89 27.15
C SER A 392 -8.00 16.89 28.05
N GLY A 393 -8.63 15.88 27.46
CA GLY A 393 -9.52 14.92 28.09
C GLY A 393 -10.75 15.55 28.76
N ALA A 394 -11.64 14.71 29.29
CA ALA A 394 -12.91 15.19 29.85
C ALA A 394 -12.76 15.94 31.20
N THR A 395 -11.57 15.90 31.81
CA THR A 395 -11.32 16.49 33.14
C THR A 395 -10.98 17.98 33.05
N VAL A 396 -10.13 18.38 32.10
CA VAL A 396 -9.61 19.75 31.99
C VAL A 396 -10.29 20.48 30.84
N THR A 397 -10.95 21.61 31.14
CA THR A 397 -11.65 22.40 30.12
C THR A 397 -11.05 23.77 29.87
N ASN A 398 -10.46 24.41 30.89
CA ASN A 398 -9.77 25.71 30.77
C ASN A 398 -8.99 26.13 32.01
N ASP A 399 -9.10 25.42 33.14
CA ASP A 399 -8.50 25.87 34.41
C ASP A 399 -7.92 24.68 35.17
N PRO A 400 -6.80 24.09 34.70
CA PRO A 400 -6.18 22.92 35.31
C PRO A 400 -5.88 23.13 36.80
N ALA A 401 -5.55 24.35 37.22
CA ALA A 401 -5.33 24.72 38.63
C ALA A 401 -6.51 24.38 39.57
N THR A 402 -7.73 24.30 39.04
CA THR A 402 -8.95 24.03 39.83
C THR A 402 -9.71 22.78 39.41
N GLU A 403 -9.35 22.22 38.25
CA GLU A 403 -9.99 21.04 37.67
C GLU A 403 -9.21 19.76 38.01
N LEU A 404 -7.89 19.84 38.12
CA LEU A 404 -7.03 18.75 38.60
C LEU A 404 -6.95 18.72 40.13
N ASN A 405 -6.48 17.60 40.66
CA ASN A 405 -6.29 17.42 42.10
C ASN A 405 -5.23 18.41 42.62
N ASN A 406 -5.56 19.04 43.75
CA ASN A 406 -4.75 20.08 44.39
C ASN A 406 -5.11 20.12 45.88
N THR A 407 -4.36 19.38 46.67
CA THR A 407 -4.63 19.08 48.08
C THR A 407 -4.45 20.32 48.95
N ASP A 408 -3.51 21.18 48.62
CA ASP A 408 -3.10 22.32 49.43
C ASP A 408 -3.81 23.63 49.03
N GLY A 409 -4.36 23.66 47.81
CA GLY A 409 -5.14 24.74 47.21
C GLY A 409 -4.31 25.97 46.86
N THR A 410 -3.00 25.80 46.69
CA THR A 410 -2.06 26.81 46.20
C THR A 410 -1.80 26.60 44.70
N ASP A 411 -0.86 27.35 44.14
CA ASP A 411 -0.90 27.81 42.75
C ASP A 411 -0.73 26.69 41.68
N GLU A 412 -0.32 25.47 42.05
CA GLU A 412 -0.08 24.32 41.15
C GLU A 412 -0.94 23.09 41.55
N PRO A 413 -1.28 22.19 40.60
CA PRO A 413 -1.83 20.86 40.88
C PRO A 413 -0.82 19.95 41.58
N ASP A 414 -1.30 18.87 42.20
CA ASP A 414 -0.47 18.00 43.05
C ASP A 414 0.75 17.41 42.29
N TYR A 415 0.59 16.95 41.04
CA TYR A 415 1.70 16.41 40.19
C TYR A 415 2.84 17.41 39.89
N ARG A 416 2.66 18.69 40.26
CA ARG A 416 3.65 19.76 40.10
C ARG A 416 4.02 20.44 41.43
N ASP A 417 3.54 19.94 42.58
CA ASP A 417 3.66 20.59 43.90
C ASP A 417 4.53 19.84 44.94
N THR A 418 5.81 20.23 45.00
CA THR A 418 6.89 19.63 45.84
C THR A 418 6.82 19.77 47.38
#